data_AF-A0A4R4F8R3-F1
#
_entry.id   AF-A0A4R4F8R3-F1
#
_cell.length_a   1.000
_cell.length_b   1.000
_cell.length_c   1.000
_cell.angle_alpha   90.00
_cell.angle_beta   90.00
_cell.angle_gamma   90.00
#
_symmetry.space_group_name_H-M   'P 1'
#
loop_
_entity.id
_entity.type
_entity.pdbx_description
1 polymer ?
#
loop_
_entity_poly.entity_id
_entity_poly.type
_entity_poly.pdbx_seq_one_letter_code
_entity_poly.pdbx_strand_id
1 'polypeptide(L)'
;MAIEMFDIRGFLVTTGEMESFEEDAEYAADQLNGMLFSASDEMSQSEFWNADNAEEFISELVSAWLQEPSLIESDSDELDDYVRQVIRRIEQEQDGDE
;
A
#
# COMPACT_ATOMS: atom_id res chain seq x y z
N MET A 1 10.60 16.04 -19.72
CA MET A 1 9.57 15.03 -19.43
C MET A 1 9.36 15.08 -17.94
N ALA A 2 8.16 15.44 -17.48
CA ALA A 2 7.81 15.12 -16.10
C ALA A 2 7.59 13.60 -16.12
N ILE A 3 8.39 12.87 -15.33
CA ILE A 3 8.08 11.48 -15.02
C ILE A 3 6.66 11.51 -14.49
N GLU A 4 5.74 10.75 -15.10
CA GLU A 4 4.40 10.58 -14.57
C GLU A 4 4.58 10.01 -13.16
N MET A 5 4.41 10.88 -12.16
CA MET A 5 4.52 10.46 -10.77
C MET A 5 3.27 9.66 -10.45
N PHE A 6 3.47 8.48 -9.85
CA PHE A 6 2.39 7.65 -9.34
C PHE A 6 1.46 8.49 -8.43
N ASP A 7 0.14 8.42 -8.68
CA ASP A 7 -0.86 9.18 -7.92
C ASP A 7 -1.70 8.28 -7.03
N ILE A 8 -1.31 8.14 -5.77
CA ILE A 8 -1.99 7.24 -4.81
C ILE A 8 -3.46 7.60 -4.56
N ARG A 9 -3.86 8.86 -4.83
CA ARG A 9 -5.21 9.35 -4.59
C ARG A 9 -6.29 8.59 -5.37
N GLY A 10 -5.93 7.95 -6.48
CA GLY A 10 -6.83 7.09 -7.25
C GLY A 10 -7.18 5.76 -6.57
N PHE A 11 -6.42 5.35 -5.56
CA PHE A 11 -6.56 4.07 -4.85
C PHE A 11 -7.16 4.23 -3.44
N LEU A 12 -7.33 5.48 -2.99
CA LEU A 12 -7.91 5.74 -1.68
C LEU A 12 -9.38 5.33 -1.65
N VAL A 13 -9.75 4.71 -0.55
CA VAL A 13 -11.11 4.23 -0.32
C VAL A 13 -11.86 5.19 0.58
N THR A 14 -13.18 5.22 0.42
CA THR A 14 -14.07 5.92 1.35
C THR A 14 -14.69 4.96 2.36
N THR A 15 -15.14 5.49 3.49
CA THR A 15 -15.95 4.73 4.47
C THR A 15 -17.15 4.03 3.81
N GLY A 16 -17.75 4.62 2.77
CA GLY A 16 -18.86 4.01 2.05
C GLY A 16 -18.49 2.73 1.30
N GLU A 17 -17.23 2.63 0.83
CA GLU A 17 -16.72 1.41 0.19
C GLU A 17 -16.40 0.31 1.21
N MET A 18 -16.26 0.69 2.48
CA MET A 18 -16.01 -0.21 3.61
C MET A 18 -17.30 -0.58 4.37
N GLU A 19 -18.49 -0.42 3.77
CA GLU A 19 -19.77 -0.73 4.45
C GLU A 19 -19.85 -2.16 5.00
N SER A 20 -19.11 -3.10 4.41
CA SER A 20 -19.07 -4.50 4.84
C SER A 20 -18.42 -4.69 6.22
N PHE A 21 -17.67 -3.71 6.70
CA PHE A 21 -17.08 -3.65 8.03
C PHE A 21 -17.99 -3.00 9.08
N GLU A 22 -19.22 -2.60 8.69
CA GLU A 22 -20.26 -2.07 9.58
C GLU A 22 -19.77 -0.92 10.49
N GLU A 23 -19.65 -1.17 11.79
CA GLU A 23 -19.20 -0.20 12.79
C GLU A 23 -17.71 0.16 12.67
N ASP A 24 -16.91 -0.71 12.06
CA ASP A 24 -15.49 -0.53 11.82
C ASP A 24 -15.17 0.06 10.44
N ALA A 25 -16.18 0.42 9.64
CA ALA A 25 -15.98 0.92 8.27
C ALA A 25 -15.09 2.16 8.18
N GLU A 26 -15.19 3.09 9.14
CA GLU A 26 -14.33 4.27 9.20
C GLU A 26 -12.89 3.87 9.53
N TYR A 27 -12.72 2.98 10.51
CA TYR A 27 -11.43 2.48 10.92
C TYR A 27 -10.73 1.70 9.80
N ALA A 28 -11.45 0.79 9.13
CA ALA A 28 -10.94 0.03 8.00
C ALA A 28 -10.50 0.94 6.84
N ALA A 29 -11.27 1.98 6.53
CA ALA A 29 -10.91 2.95 5.51
C ALA A 29 -9.66 3.76 5.89
N ASP A 30 -9.56 4.22 7.14
CA ASP A 30 -8.40 4.95 7.64
C ASP A 30 -7.14 4.08 7.65
N GLN A 31 -7.27 2.83 8.10
CA GLN A 31 -6.20 1.84 8.13
C GLN A 31 -5.68 1.53 6.73
N LEU A 32 -6.55 1.18 5.78
CA LEU A 32 -6.14 0.91 4.40
C LEU A 32 -5.51 2.15 3.75
N ASN A 33 -6.14 3.32 3.87
CA ASN A 33 -5.60 4.55 3.31
C ASN A 33 -4.25 4.92 3.94
N GLY A 34 -4.08 4.75 5.25
CA GLY A 34 -2.83 4.96 5.96
C GLY A 34 -1.72 4.05 5.44
N MET A 35 -2.03 2.76 5.27
CA MET A 35 -1.11 1.78 4.68
C MET A 35 -0.68 2.18 3.27
N LEU A 36 -1.63 2.60 2.43
CA LEU A 36 -1.38 3.07 1.07
C LEU A 36 -0.51 4.33 1.01
N PHE A 37 -0.73 5.28 1.91
CA PHE A 37 0.10 6.46 2.02
C PHE A 37 1.52 6.12 2.46
N SER A 38 1.69 5.22 3.43
CA SER A 38 3.00 4.77 3.87
C SER A 38 3.77 4.10 2.72
N ALA A 39 3.08 3.23 1.95
CA ALA A 39 3.67 2.61 0.77
C ALA A 39 4.14 3.64 -0.25
N SER A 40 3.28 4.61 -0.58
CA SER A 40 3.63 5.67 -1.54
C SER A 40 4.78 6.55 -1.07
N ASP A 41 4.88 6.82 0.24
CA ASP A 41 5.97 7.62 0.82
C ASP A 41 7.30 6.87 0.75
N GLU A 42 7.33 5.59 1.14
CA GLU A 42 8.54 4.77 1.09
C GLU A 42 9.02 4.57 -0.36
N MET A 43 8.10 4.33 -1.31
CA MET A 43 8.45 4.23 -2.73
C MET A 43 9.06 5.51 -3.28
N SER A 44 8.54 6.67 -2.88
CA SER A 44 9.05 7.96 -3.35
C SER A 44 10.48 8.26 -2.88
N GLN A 45 10.99 7.53 -1.89
CA GLN A 45 12.37 7.67 -1.40
C GLN A 45 13.38 6.88 -2.24
N SER A 46 12.93 6.06 -3.19
CA SER A 46 13.78 5.20 -4.02
C SER A 46 13.57 5.44 -5.51
N GLU A 47 14.65 5.36 -6.29
CA GLU A 47 14.63 5.52 -7.76
C GLU A 47 14.13 4.26 -8.48
N PHE A 48 13.97 3.16 -7.76
CA PHE A 48 13.44 1.89 -8.26
C PHE A 48 11.98 2.02 -8.73
N TRP A 49 11.18 2.80 -8.01
CA TRP A 49 9.75 2.90 -8.24
C TRP A 49 9.43 3.90 -9.35
N ASN A 50 8.61 3.45 -10.29
CA ASN A 50 8.01 4.23 -11.36
C ASN A 50 6.49 4.09 -11.29
N ALA A 51 5.75 4.82 -12.14
CA ALA A 51 4.29 4.77 -12.11
C ALA A 51 3.73 3.37 -12.31
N ASP A 52 4.23 2.61 -13.29
CA ASP A 52 3.73 1.28 -13.61
C ASP A 52 3.96 0.29 -12.46
N ASN A 53 5.19 0.16 -11.95
CA ASN A 53 5.46 -0.82 -10.89
C ASN A 53 4.86 -0.44 -9.53
N ALA A 54 4.72 0.86 -9.24
CA ALA A 54 4.05 1.34 -8.05
C ALA A 54 2.54 1.07 -8.12
N GLU A 55 1.90 1.28 -9.28
CA GLU A 55 0.50 0.94 -9.50
C GLU A 55 0.24 -0.56 -9.33
N GLU A 56 1.08 -1.41 -9.94
CA GLU A 56 0.97 -2.86 -9.77
C GLU A 56 1.12 -3.27 -8.30
N PHE A 57 2.13 -2.76 -7.60
CA PHE A 57 2.33 -3.06 -6.19
C PHE A 57 1.15 -2.61 -5.32
N ILE A 58 0.64 -1.41 -5.54
CA ILE A 58 -0.48 -0.88 -4.74
C ILE A 58 -1.75 -1.70 -4.97
N SER A 59 -2.01 -2.10 -6.22
CA SER A 59 -3.12 -3.02 -6.52
C SER A 59 -2.96 -4.36 -5.80
N GLU A 60 -1.76 -4.94 -5.81
CA GLU A 60 -1.46 -6.18 -5.09
C GLU A 60 -1.58 -6.01 -3.57
N LEU A 61 -1.15 -4.88 -3.03
CA LEU A 61 -1.22 -4.56 -1.60
C LEU A 61 -2.67 -4.44 -1.13
N VAL A 62 -3.54 -3.74 -1.88
CA VAL A 62 -4.98 -3.68 -1.59
C VAL A 62 -5.61 -5.06 -1.65
N SER A 63 -5.27 -5.85 -2.68
CA SER A 63 -5.75 -7.22 -2.84
C SER A 63 -5.32 -8.10 -1.66
N ALA A 64 -4.07 -8.01 -1.23
CA ALA A 64 -3.54 -8.74 -0.08
C ALA A 64 -4.27 -8.36 1.21
N TRP A 65 -4.47 -7.07 1.47
CA TRP A 65 -5.19 -6.59 2.65
C TRP A 65 -6.64 -7.09 2.68
N LEU A 66 -7.33 -7.14 1.54
CA LEU A 66 -8.69 -7.68 1.46
C LEU A 66 -8.78 -9.20 1.66
N GLN A 67 -7.73 -9.94 1.32
CA GLN A 67 -7.71 -11.40 1.41
C GLN A 67 -7.16 -11.93 2.73
N GLU A 68 -6.29 -11.19 3.39
CA GLU A 68 -5.59 -11.60 4.61
C GLU A 68 -6.26 -10.96 5.84
N PRO A 69 -7.09 -11.69 6.59
CA PRO A 69 -7.75 -11.15 7.78
C PRO A 69 -6.75 -10.67 8.84
N SER A 70 -5.56 -11.27 8.88
CA SER A 70 -4.49 -10.82 9.78
C SER A 70 -4.03 -9.39 9.50
N LEU A 71 -4.07 -8.92 8.25
CA LEU A 71 -3.72 -7.53 7.92
C LEU A 71 -4.83 -6.57 8.33
N ILE A 72 -6.09 -7.00 8.23
CA ILE A 72 -7.25 -6.21 8.68
C ILE A 72 -7.22 -6.03 10.20
N GLU A 73 -6.85 -7.09 10.93
CA GLU A 73 -6.77 -7.08 12.40
C GLU A 73 -5.49 -6.39 12.94
N SER A 74 -4.51 -6.11 12.09
CA SER A 74 -3.24 -5.46 12.48
C SER A 74 -3.41 -3.97 12.82
N ASP A 75 -2.60 -3.48 13.76
CA ASP A 75 -2.52 -2.05 14.03
C ASP A 75 -1.78 -1.31 12.90
N SER A 76 -2.00 0.01 12.79
CA SER A 76 -1.38 0.84 11.74
C SER A 76 0.15 0.79 11.74
N ASP A 77 0.78 0.71 12.93
CA ASP A 77 2.24 0.54 13.05
C ASP A 77 2.73 -0.82 12.50
N GLU A 78 1.95 -1.89 12.66
CA GLU A 78 2.31 -3.21 12.13
C GLU A 78 2.18 -3.25 10.60
N LEU A 79 1.16 -2.58 10.07
CA LEU A 79 0.97 -2.45 8.63
C LEU A 79 2.05 -1.58 7.98
N ASP A 80 2.46 -0.50 8.65
CA ASP A 80 3.60 0.33 8.22
C ASP A 80 4.88 -0.50 8.12
N ASP A 81 5.19 -1.30 9.16
CA ASP A 81 6.37 -2.17 9.15
C ASP A 81 6.25 -3.26 8.07
N TYR A 82 5.08 -3.87 7.92
CA TYR A 82 4.79 -4.85 6.86
C TYR A 82 5.08 -4.27 5.47
N VAL A 83 4.48 -3.12 5.12
CA VAL A 83 4.66 -2.46 3.83
C VAL A 83 6.13 -2.16 3.56
N ARG A 84 6.84 -1.58 4.54
CA ARG A 84 8.27 -1.30 4.38
C ARG A 84 9.10 -2.55 4.15
N GLN A 85 8.78 -3.64 4.85
CA GLN A 85 9.45 -4.92 4.63
C GLN A 85 9.19 -5.46 3.21
N VAL A 86 7.95 -5.38 2.71
CA VAL A 86 7.64 -5.85 1.35
C VAL A 86 8.35 -5.00 0.30
N ILE A 87 8.32 -3.67 0.42
CA ILE A 87 9.01 -2.74 -0.48
C ILE A 87 10.51 -3.06 -0.52
N ARG A 88 11.18 -3.10 0.64
CA ARG A 88 12.61 -3.40 0.73
C ARG A 88 12.96 -4.77 0.18
N ARG A 89 12.07 -5.75 0.33
CA ARG A 89 12.27 -7.08 -0.22
C ARG A 89 12.25 -7.03 -1.74
N ILE A 90 11.27 -6.37 -2.34
CA ILE A 90 11.16 -6.21 -3.80
C ILE A 90 12.38 -5.48 -4.36
N GLU A 91 12.81 -4.40 -3.71
CA GLU A 91 14.02 -3.66 -4.10
C GLU A 91 15.27 -4.56 -4.06
N GLN A 92 15.44 -5.34 -2.99
CA GLN A 92 16.57 -6.28 -2.87
C GLN A 92 16.51 -7.45 -3.85
N GLU A 93 15.32 -7.98 -4.15
CA GLU A 93 15.17 -9.07 -5.11
C GLU A 93 15.55 -8.64 -6.54
N GLN A 94 15.44 -7.35 -6.87
CA GLN A 94 15.87 -6.84 -8.18
C GLN A 94 17.36 -6.42 -8.20
N ASP A 95 17.92 -5.96 -7.07
CA ASP A 95 19.35 -5.64 -6.93
C ASP A 95 20.23 -6.91 -6.88
N GLY A 96 19.67 -8.04 -6.45
CA GLY A 96 20.36 -9.33 -6.33
C GLY A 96 20.49 -10.16 -7.61
N ASP A 97 20.01 -9.67 -8.75
CA ASP A 97 20.09 -10.34 -10.07
C ASP A 97 21.33 -9.90 -10.89
N GLU A 98 22.43 -9.51 -10.21
CA GLU A 98 23.78 -9.25 -10.78
C GLU A 98 24.80 -10.37 -10.48
#